data_AF-A0A4Q5TI76-F1
#
_entry.id   AF-A0A4Q5TI76-F1
#
_cell.length_a   1.000
_cell.length_b   1.000
_cell.length_c   1.000
_cell.angle_alpha   90.00
_cell.angle_beta   90.00
_cell.angle_gamma   90.00
#
_symmetry.space_group_name_H-M   'P 1'
#
loop_
_entity.id
_entity.type
_entity.pdbx_description
1 polymer ?
#
loop_
_entity_poly.entity_id
_entity_poly.type
_entity_poly.pdbx_seq_one_letter_code
_entity_poly.pdbx_strand_id
1 'polypeptide(L)' 'MLDIGGFRSQRRTALESVAAGAIERVRAGEPSVALDPMSPFERKVVHDAVAAAGLVSESEGADRSRHVVVLPASDD' A
#
# COMPACT_ATOMS: atom_id res chain seq x y z
N MET A 1 -11.00 -22.26 1.63
CA MET A 1 -10.38 -21.33 0.66
C MET A 1 -9.25 -22.09 -0.01
N LEU A 2 -9.34 -22.35 -1.32
CA LEU A 2 -8.37 -23.15 -2.07
C LEU A 2 -7.11 -22.32 -2.33
N ASP A 3 -6.00 -22.66 -1.70
CA ASP A 3 -4.70 -22.04 -1.98
C ASP A 3 -4.03 -22.83 -3.12
N ILE A 4 -4.12 -22.30 -4.33
CA ILE A 4 -3.40 -22.85 -5.48
C ILE A 4 -1.96 -22.31 -5.40
N GLY A 5 -1.07 -23.09 -4.78
CA GLY A 5 0.38 -23.04 -5.03
C GLY A 5 1.10 -21.73 -4.73
N GLY A 6 0.91 -21.10 -3.57
CA GLY A 6 1.76 -20.00 -3.12
C GLY A 6 1.61 -18.69 -3.89
N PHE A 7 0.64 -18.59 -4.80
CA PHE A 7 0.32 -17.38 -5.56
C PHE A 7 -0.04 -16.21 -4.64
N ARG A 8 -0.77 -16.47 -3.55
CA ARG A 8 -1.13 -15.44 -2.56
C ARG A 8 0.11 -14.88 -1.85
N SER A 9 1.08 -15.74 -1.55
CA SER A 9 2.33 -15.33 -0.90
C SER A 9 3.18 -14.49 -1.85
N GLN A 10 3.35 -14.93 -3.10
CA GLN A 10 4.11 -14.17 -4.11
C GLN A 10 3.48 -12.80 -4.38
N ARG A 11 2.15 -12.75 -4.49
CA ARG A 11 1.42 -11.50 -4.71
C ARG A 11 1.55 -10.55 -3.53
N ARG A 12 1.48 -11.07 -2.29
CA ARG A 12 1.72 -10.28 -1.07
C ARG A 12 3.12 -9.68 -1.07
N THR A 13 4.16 -10.48 -1.31
CA THR A 13 5.54 -9.99 -1.36
C THR A 13 5.74 -8.90 -2.41
N ALA A 14 5.12 -9.04 -3.59
CA ALA A 14 5.15 -7.99 -4.61
C ALA A 14 4.52 -6.67 -4.12
N LEU A 15 3.36 -6.74 -3.45
CA LEU A 15 2.69 -5.56 -2.90
C LEU A 15 3.45 -4.91 -1.76
N GLU A 16 4.09 -5.71 -0.91
CA GLU A 16 4.98 -5.22 0.16
C GLU A 16 6.18 -4.47 -0.44
N SER A 17 6.74 -4.95 -1.56
CA SER A 17 7.79 -4.22 -2.29
C SER A 17 7.31 -2.90 -2.90
N VAL A 18 6.08 -2.86 -3.44
CA VAL A 18 5.47 -1.62 -3.96
C VAL A 18 5.25 -0.62 -2.83
N ALA A 19 4.71 -1.09 -1.70
CA ALA A 19 4.50 -0.27 -0.51
C ALA A 19 5.83 0.28 0.02
N ALA A 20 6.87 -0.55 0.11
CA ALA A 20 8.20 -0.12 0.54
C ALA A 20 8.75 1.01 -0.33
N GLY A 21 8.61 0.92 -1.66
CA GLY A 21 9.03 2.00 -2.57
C GLY A 21 8.30 3.31 -2.33
N ALA A 22 6.99 3.27 -2.07
CA ALA A 22 6.22 4.48 -1.74
C ALA A 22 6.58 5.05 -0.37
N ILE A 23 6.79 4.19 0.64
CA ILE A 23 7.21 4.59 1.98
C ILE A 23 8.55 5.33 1.94
N GLU A 24 9.54 4.80 1.22
CA GLU A 24 10.86 5.43 1.11
C GLU A 24 10.77 6.80 0.43
N ARG A 25 9.93 6.93 -0.60
CA ARG A 25 9.70 8.22 -1.28
C ARG A 25 9.07 9.26 -0.35
N VAL A 26 8.05 8.88 0.42
CA VAL A 26 7.43 9.77 1.42
C VAL A 26 8.43 10.15 2.51
N ARG A 27 9.22 9.18 3.00
CA ARG A 27 10.30 9.45 3.97
C ARG A 27 11.41 10.34 3.42
N ALA A 28 11.66 10.29 2.11
CA ALA A 28 12.60 11.17 1.43
C ALA A 28 12.08 12.60 1.25
N GLY A 29 10.84 12.89 1.67
CA GLY A 29 10.25 14.23 1.68
C GLY A 29 9.15 14.45 0.64
N GLU A 30 8.70 13.41 -0.07
CA GLU A 30 7.50 13.55 -0.89
C GLU A 30 6.25 13.72 0.01
N PRO A 31 5.37 14.70 -0.29
CA PRO A 31 4.20 14.98 0.55
C PRO A 31 3.19 13.83 0.55
N SER A 32 3.10 13.10 -0.57
CA SER A 32 2.31 11.88 -0.68
C SER A 32 2.72 11.09 -1.92
N VAL A 33 2.43 9.78 -1.93
CA VAL A 33 2.63 8.91 -3.09
C VAL A 33 1.38 8.09 -3.35
N ALA A 34 0.75 8.32 -4.50
CA ALA A 34 -0.37 7.52 -4.99
C ALA A 34 0.14 6.26 -5.71
N LEU A 35 -0.43 5.11 -5.36
CA LEU A 35 -0.17 3.83 -6.01
C LEU A 35 -1.16 3.55 -7.13
N ASP A 36 -0.87 2.54 -7.95
CA ASP A 36 -1.81 2.06 -8.96
C ASP A 36 -3.10 1.49 -8.32
N PRO A 37 -4.26 1.59 -9.00
CA PRO A 37 -5.50 0.97 -8.55
C PRO A 37 -5.35 -0.53 -8.32
N MET A 38 -5.87 -1.01 -7.19
CA MET A 38 -5.71 -2.39 -6.77
C MET A 38 -6.95 -2.89 -6.02
N SER A 39 -7.11 -4.20 -5.93
CA SER A 39 -8.28 -4.82 -5.29
C SER A 39 -8.33 -4.53 -3.77
N PRO A 40 -9.48 -4.68 -3.11
CA PRO A 40 -9.60 -4.45 -1.67
C PRO A 40 -8.60 -5.25 -0.82
N PHE A 41 -8.32 -6.49 -1.22
CA PHE A 41 -7.33 -7.33 -0.54
C PHE A 41 -5.93 -6.73 -0.64
N GLU A 42 -5.55 -6.26 -1.82
CA GLU A 42 -4.23 -5.68 -2.07
C GLU A 42 -4.06 -4.36 -1.32
N ARG A 43 -5.10 -3.51 -1.32
CA ARG A 43 -5.10 -2.28 -0.52
C ARG A 43 -4.88 -2.59 0.95
N LYS A 44 -5.51 -3.64 1.49
CA LYS A 44 -5.30 -4.05 2.89
C LYS A 44 -3.83 -4.41 3.17
N VAL A 45 -3.18 -5.16 2.27
CA VAL A 45 -1.76 -5.51 2.40
C VAL A 45 -0.89 -4.26 2.41
N VAL A 46 -1.15 -3.31 1.51
CA VAL A 46 -0.41 -2.04 1.46
C VAL A 46 -0.64 -1.21 2.72
N HIS A 47 -1.90 -1.05 3.16
CA HIS A 47 -2.22 -0.32 4.39
C HIS A 47 -1.49 -0.91 5.61
N ASP A 48 -1.43 -2.24 5.71
CA ASP A 48 -0.72 -2.91 6.81
C ASP A 48 0.78 -2.64 6.75
N ALA A 49 1.38 -2.68 5.55
CA ALA A 49 2.80 -2.38 5.37
C ALA A 49 3.14 -0.92 5.71
N VAL A 50 2.30 0.03 5.30
CA VAL A 50 2.46 1.46 5.59
C VAL A 50 2.33 1.73 7.09
N ALA A 51 1.30 1.18 7.73
CA ALA A 51 1.09 1.33 9.17
C ALA A 51 2.25 0.72 9.98
N ALA A 52 2.76 -0.44 9.56
CA ALA A 52 3.94 -1.06 10.20
C ALA A 52 5.21 -0.20 10.07
N ALA A 53 5.30 0.64 9.03
CA ALA A 53 6.38 1.60 8.85
C ALA A 53 6.16 2.92 9.61
N GLY A 54 5.05 3.05 10.35
CA GLY A 54 4.70 4.25 11.12
C GLY A 54 4.16 5.41 10.27
N LEU A 55 3.79 5.17 9.02
CA LEU A 55 3.22 6.18 8.12
C LEU A 55 1.69 6.07 8.07
N VAL A 56 1.05 7.06 7.46
CA VAL A 56 -0.40 7.08 7.24
C VAL A 56 -0.71 6.66 5.80
N SER A 57 -1.87 6.03 5.59
CA SER A 57 -2.36 5.73 4.24
C SER A 57 -3.86 5.86 4.14
N GLU A 58 -4.32 6.34 2.98
CA GLU A 58 -5.73 6.54 2.66
C GLU A 58 -6.10 5.84 1.35
N SER A 59 -7.36 5.43 1.22
CA SER A 59 -7.86 4.81 -0.02
C SER A 59 -8.72 5.81 -0.80
N GLU A 60 -8.18 6.37 -1.88
CA GLU A 60 -8.84 7.35 -2.74
C GLU A 60 -9.40 6.73 -4.03
N GLY A 61 -10.32 7.43 -4.68
CA GLY A 61 -10.98 6.99 -5.92
C GLY A 61 -12.22 6.11 -5.72
N ALA A 62 -12.93 5.85 -6.82
CA ALA A 62 -14.19 5.10 -6.83
C ALA A 62 -14.09 3.85 -7.69
N ASP A 63 -14.74 2.77 -7.25
CA ASP A 63 -14.83 1.50 -7.97
C ASP A 63 -13.48 0.97 -8.50
N ARG A 64 -13.27 1.08 -9.82
CA ARG A 64 -12.10 0.55 -10.54
C ARG A 64 -10.86 1.42 -10.43
N SER A 65 -11.01 2.70 -10.08
CA SER A 65 -9.88 3.62 -9.88
C SER A 65 -9.44 3.71 -8.41
N ARG A 66 -10.02 2.87 -7.53
CA ARG A 66 -9.73 2.94 -6.10
C ARG A 66 -8.32 2.44 -5.79
N HIS A 67 -7.50 3.31 -5.23
CA HIS A 67 -6.07 3.11 -5.00
C HIS A 67 -5.68 3.58 -3.59
N VAL A 68 -4.44 3.30 -3.19
CA VAL A 68 -3.88 3.73 -1.89
C VAL A 68 -2.96 4.92 -2.11
N VAL A 69 -3.10 5.94 -1.26
CA VAL A 69 -2.19 7.07 -1.16
C VAL A 69 -1.43 6.95 0.16
N VAL A 70 -0.11 6.96 0.09
CA VAL A 70 0.80 6.93 1.24
C VAL A 70 1.15 8.36 1.64
N LEU A 71 1.07 8.66 2.92
CA LEU A 71 1.23 9.97 3.52
C LEU A 71 2.26 9.89 4.66
N PRO A 72 2.98 10.98 4.96
CA PRO A 72 3.85 11.03 6.13
C PRO A 72 3.01 10.84 7.41
N ALA A 73 3.67 10.41 8.49
CA ALA A 73 3.05 10.47 9.79
C ALA A 73 2.69 11.92 10.10
N SER A 74 1.46 12.20 10.49
CA SER A 74 1.14 13.51 11.06
C SER A 74 1.90 13.63 12.38
N ASP A 75 2.85 14.56 12.46
CA ASP A 75 3.43 15.01 13.73
C ASP A 75 2.33 15.79 14.46
N ASP A 76 1.65 15.15 15.41
CA ASP A 76 0.82 15.81 16.44
C ASP A 76 1.66 16.10 17.69
#